data_AF-A0AAV5SSX2-F1
#
_entry.id   AF-A0AAV5SSX2-F1
#
_cell.length_a   1.000
_cell.length_b   1.000
_cell.length_c   1.000
_cell.angle_alpha   90.00
_cell.angle_beta   90.00
_cell.angle_gamma   90.00
#
_symmetry.space_group_name_H-M   'P 1'
#
loop_
_entity.id
_entity.type
_entity.pdbx_description
1 polymer ?
#
loop_
_entity_poly.entity_id
_entity_poly.type
_entity_poly.pdbx_seq_one_letter_code
_entity_poly.pdbx_strand_id
1 'polypeptide(L)'
;AQLTDQRLSVHPQKKAEMAFSHFSKTTMWIVFVLLFVASTVRTLEKSCEERQFEQIAIEQKADIDNHECRACKMIDLDATANCPKKDYDCDEALPMTSKVLNTGGCDYAQLKCRDASATLVVGGAPVGKVRCNNRMWITPSKSEAVSAVCARKCGLGVCKVLPPSSLEGQETYEPLVVNPPDDLHPCAWGECQNGAVAENDVRFDGFSTFSCSGDGTWTFTGPGAEIRQLKGIRCIKEQPACKKCTIGQVKLDVVNAGAYADTTIDNSGQCTVATIHCNGQFHYAENVDITGQLGSGSGDLKVTCSATGMEWTGGTPPKPIRIFTCG
;
A
#
# COMPACT_ATOMS: atom_id res chain seq x y z
N ALA A 1 -1.17 22.68 -37.77
CA ALA A 1 0.09 23.45 -37.62
C ALA A 1 1.03 23.04 -38.75
N GLN A 2 1.66 24.02 -39.38
CA GLN A 2 2.19 23.99 -40.74
C GLN A 2 3.39 23.06 -40.94
N LEU A 3 3.36 22.30 -42.04
CA LEU A 3 4.53 21.71 -42.72
C LEU A 3 5.28 22.83 -43.45
N THR A 4 6.53 23.08 -43.09
CA THR A 4 7.40 24.01 -43.79
C THR A 4 8.31 23.25 -44.75
N ASP A 5 7.99 23.41 -46.04
CA ASP A 5 8.73 22.97 -47.22
C ASP A 5 9.94 23.89 -47.42
N GLN A 6 11.17 23.38 -47.26
CA GLN A 6 12.41 24.12 -47.54
C GLN A 6 12.96 23.72 -48.91
N ARG A 7 12.55 24.46 -49.93
CA ARG A 7 13.22 24.53 -51.24
C ARG A 7 14.54 25.28 -51.09
N LEU A 8 15.66 24.60 -51.28
CA LEU A 8 16.97 25.23 -51.41
C LEU A 8 17.22 25.62 -52.88
N SER A 9 17.38 26.93 -53.05
CA SER A 9 17.60 27.67 -54.29
C SER A 9 18.96 27.36 -54.92
N VAL A 10 18.93 27.09 -56.22
CA VAL A 10 20.10 27.04 -57.11
C VAL A 10 20.65 28.47 -57.28
N HIS A 11 21.96 28.65 -57.09
CA HIS A 11 22.66 29.89 -57.48
C HIS A 11 23.63 29.63 -58.64
N PRO A 12 23.80 30.60 -59.56
CA PRO A 12 24.48 30.40 -60.83
C PRO A 12 26.01 30.51 -60.70
N GLN A 13 26.69 29.76 -61.57
CA GLN A 13 28.12 29.76 -61.77
C GLN A 13 28.66 31.16 -62.10
N LYS A 14 29.63 31.63 -61.32
CA LYS A 14 30.57 32.67 -61.75
C LYS A 14 31.71 32.01 -62.54
N LYS A 15 31.85 32.40 -63.80
CA LYS A 15 33.03 32.19 -64.64
C LYS A 15 34.27 32.74 -63.92
N ALA A 16 35.25 31.88 -63.66
CA ALA A 16 36.61 32.28 -63.36
C ALA A 16 37.47 31.92 -64.58
N GLU A 17 37.79 32.91 -65.40
CA GLU A 17 38.92 32.85 -66.33
C GLU A 17 40.18 33.08 -65.50
N MET A 18 41.07 32.08 -65.44
CA MET A 18 42.44 32.28 -64.99
C MET A 18 43.41 31.58 -65.95
N ALA A 19 44.28 32.41 -66.50
CA ALA A 19 45.40 32.06 -67.34
C ALA A 19 46.38 31.14 -66.58
N PHE A 20 46.70 29.99 -67.16
CA PHE A 20 47.79 29.13 -66.72
C PHE A 20 48.83 29.05 -67.84
N SER A 21 49.82 29.94 -67.79
CA SER A 21 51.10 29.72 -68.48
C SER A 21 52.15 29.36 -67.44
N HIS A 22 52.91 28.30 -67.72
CA HIS A 22 53.98 27.71 -66.91
C HIS A 22 53.55 26.79 -65.74
N PHE A 23 52.96 25.65 -66.09
CA PHE A 23 53.03 24.46 -65.23
C PHE A 23 54.37 23.75 -65.42
N SER A 24 55.22 23.80 -64.39
CA SER A 24 56.40 22.95 -64.26
C SER A 24 55.99 21.49 -64.11
N LYS A 25 56.79 20.55 -64.62
CA LYS A 25 56.55 19.09 -64.51
C LYS A 25 56.35 18.62 -63.06
N THR A 26 56.90 19.35 -62.07
CA THR A 26 56.71 19.07 -60.65
C THR A 26 55.31 19.40 -60.13
N THR A 27 54.69 20.48 -60.58
CA THR A 27 53.31 20.82 -60.16
C THR A 27 52.28 19.88 -60.76
N MET A 28 52.53 19.32 -61.96
CA MET A 28 51.67 18.29 -62.54
C MET A 28 51.67 16.99 -61.71
N TRP A 29 52.84 16.55 -61.24
CA TRP A 29 52.94 15.36 -60.38
C TRP A 29 52.24 15.54 -59.03
N ILE A 30 52.35 16.71 -58.40
CA ILE A 30 51.66 17.01 -57.14
C ILE A 30 50.14 16.99 -57.33
N VAL A 31 49.63 17.55 -58.43
CA VAL A 31 48.20 17.52 -58.74
C VAL A 31 47.71 16.08 -58.96
N PHE A 32 48.47 15.25 -59.68
CA PHE A 32 48.12 13.83 -59.87
C PHE A 32 48.09 13.05 -58.54
N VAL A 33 49.07 13.25 -57.66
CA VAL A 33 49.11 12.59 -56.35
C VAL A 33 47.94 13.06 -55.48
N LEU A 34 47.63 14.36 -55.45
CA LEU A 34 46.49 14.89 -54.69
C LEU A 34 45.15 14.38 -55.23
N LEU A 35 45.00 14.26 -56.55
CA LEU A 35 43.80 13.67 -57.16
C LEU A 35 43.67 12.17 -56.84
N PHE A 36 44.77 11.43 -56.80
CA PHE A 36 44.76 10.02 -56.43
C PHE A 36 44.41 9.81 -54.95
N VAL A 37 44.98 10.61 -54.05
CA VAL A 37 44.67 10.58 -52.61
C VAL A 37 43.22 11.02 -52.35
N ALA A 38 42.72 12.04 -53.05
CA ALA A 38 41.31 12.44 -52.94
C ALA A 38 40.35 11.35 -53.46
N SER A 39 40.76 10.59 -54.49
CA SER A 39 40.01 9.46 -55.03
C SER A 39 39.93 8.29 -54.03
N THR A 40 41.04 7.96 -53.35
CA THR A 40 41.07 6.86 -52.37
C THR A 40 40.35 7.21 -51.07
N VAL A 41 40.40 8.47 -50.63
CA VAL A 41 39.63 8.94 -49.46
C VAL A 41 38.12 8.90 -49.73
N ARG A 42 37.67 9.30 -50.94
CA ARG A 42 36.25 9.23 -51.32
C ARG A 42 35.71 7.80 -51.47
N THR A 43 36.55 6.83 -51.80
CA THR A 43 36.14 5.42 -51.84
C THR A 43 36.07 4.79 -50.45
N LEU A 44 36.83 5.29 -49.49
CA LEU A 44 36.73 4.87 -48.08
C LEU A 44 35.51 5.46 -47.36
N GLU A 45 35.16 6.73 -47.60
CA GLU A 45 33.96 7.36 -47.00
C GLU A 45 32.65 6.68 -47.42
N LYS A 46 32.54 6.26 -48.69
CA LYS A 46 31.37 5.49 -49.16
C LYS A 46 31.17 4.18 -48.41
N SER A 47 32.25 3.56 -47.94
CA SER A 47 32.18 2.27 -47.25
C SER A 47 31.66 2.37 -45.81
N CYS A 48 31.66 3.56 -45.21
CA CYS A 48 31.16 3.77 -43.85
C CYS A 48 29.65 4.03 -43.85
N GLU A 49 29.15 4.86 -44.76
CA GLU A 49 27.71 5.12 -44.89
C GLU A 49 26.96 3.85 -45.33
N GLU A 50 27.49 3.11 -46.30
CA GLU A 50 26.85 1.90 -46.82
C GLU A 50 26.75 0.80 -45.74
N ARG A 51 27.76 0.65 -44.88
CA ARG A 51 27.70 -0.25 -43.72
C ARG A 51 26.68 0.21 -42.66
N GLN A 52 26.55 1.51 -42.42
CA GLN A 52 25.53 2.02 -41.51
C GLN A 52 24.12 1.75 -42.03
N PHE A 53 23.88 1.97 -43.33
CA PHE A 53 22.59 1.66 -43.95
C PHE A 53 22.28 0.17 -43.93
N GLU A 54 23.26 -0.69 -44.20
CA GLU A 54 23.09 -2.14 -44.11
C GLU A 54 22.78 -2.57 -42.67
N GLN A 55 23.45 -2.00 -41.68
CA GLN A 55 23.20 -2.30 -40.27
C GLN A 55 21.82 -1.80 -39.81
N ILE A 56 21.39 -0.61 -40.22
CA ILE A 56 20.03 -0.09 -39.98
C ILE A 56 18.99 -0.98 -40.66
N ALA A 57 19.24 -1.44 -41.89
CA ALA A 57 18.32 -2.34 -42.60
C ALA A 57 18.22 -3.71 -41.93
N ILE A 58 19.33 -4.24 -41.40
CA ILE A 58 19.34 -5.47 -40.60
C ILE A 58 18.57 -5.25 -39.29
N GLU A 59 18.78 -4.14 -38.59
CA GLU A 59 18.07 -3.81 -37.35
C GLU A 59 16.57 -3.61 -37.60
N GLN A 60 16.18 -2.87 -38.64
CA GLN A 60 14.78 -2.69 -39.03
C GLN A 60 14.13 -3.98 -39.48
N LYS A 61 14.85 -4.83 -40.23
CA LYS A 61 14.35 -6.14 -40.63
C LYS A 61 14.19 -7.06 -39.42
N ALA A 62 15.16 -7.09 -38.51
CA ALA A 62 15.06 -7.83 -37.26
C ALA A 62 13.96 -7.27 -36.35
N ASP A 63 13.73 -5.96 -36.35
CA ASP A 63 12.65 -5.34 -35.62
C ASP A 63 11.31 -5.72 -36.26
N ILE A 64 11.11 -5.60 -37.57
CA ILE A 64 9.89 -6.03 -38.29
C ILE A 64 9.62 -7.53 -38.09
N ASP A 65 10.63 -8.37 -38.29
CA ASP A 65 10.51 -9.82 -38.19
C ASP A 65 10.21 -10.26 -36.72
N ASN A 66 10.66 -9.49 -35.72
CA ASN A 66 10.36 -9.74 -34.30
C ASN A 66 9.22 -8.86 -33.74
N HIS A 67 8.71 -7.89 -34.49
CA HIS A 67 7.65 -6.97 -34.06
C HIS A 67 6.35 -7.75 -33.93
N GLU A 68 6.14 -8.74 -34.79
CA GLU A 68 5.00 -9.66 -34.70
C GLU A 68 5.00 -10.48 -33.40
N CYS A 69 6.17 -10.72 -32.81
CA CYS A 69 6.31 -11.45 -31.55
C CYS A 69 5.95 -10.58 -30.34
N ARG A 70 5.97 -9.25 -30.51
CA ARG A 70 5.38 -8.28 -29.57
C ARG A 70 3.89 -8.06 -29.84
N ALA A 71 3.34 -8.62 -30.91
CA ALA A 71 1.97 -8.38 -31.38
C ALA A 71 0.92 -9.34 -30.81
N CYS A 72 1.20 -10.00 -29.67
CA CYS A 72 0.09 -10.58 -28.92
C CYS A 72 -0.90 -9.48 -28.58
N LYS A 73 -2.18 -9.77 -28.77
CA LYS A 73 -3.25 -8.83 -28.43
C LYS A 73 -3.06 -8.37 -26.98
N MET A 74 -3.39 -7.11 -26.70
CA MET A 74 -3.50 -6.71 -25.29
C MET A 74 -4.50 -7.64 -24.61
N ILE A 75 -4.13 -8.14 -23.44
CA ILE A 75 -5.03 -8.95 -22.64
C ILE A 75 -5.98 -8.00 -21.91
N ASP A 76 -7.25 -8.34 -21.86
CA ASP A 76 -8.21 -7.58 -21.07
C ASP A 76 -7.98 -7.82 -19.58
N LEU A 77 -8.13 -6.77 -18.77
CA LEU A 77 -8.09 -6.86 -17.32
C LEU A 77 -9.52 -6.98 -16.81
N ASP A 78 -9.82 -8.09 -16.12
CA ASP A 78 -11.15 -8.33 -15.56
C ASP A 78 -11.03 -9.12 -14.26
N ALA A 79 -11.08 -8.42 -13.13
CA ALA A 79 -11.07 -9.04 -11.82
C ALA A 79 -12.32 -9.91 -11.59
N THR A 80 -13.48 -9.49 -12.09
CA THR A 80 -14.76 -10.19 -11.81
C THR A 80 -14.78 -11.57 -12.46
N ALA A 81 -14.28 -11.70 -13.69
CA ALA A 81 -14.23 -12.98 -14.40
C ALA A 81 -13.06 -13.87 -13.97
N ASN A 82 -11.94 -13.27 -13.57
CA ASN A 82 -10.70 -14.01 -13.35
C ASN A 82 -10.36 -14.26 -11.89
N CYS A 83 -10.92 -13.53 -10.93
CA CYS A 83 -10.51 -13.67 -9.53
C CYS A 83 -10.92 -15.05 -8.96
N PRO A 84 -10.01 -15.77 -8.27
CA PRO A 84 -10.39 -16.97 -7.54
C PRO A 84 -11.39 -16.60 -6.43
N LYS A 85 -12.33 -17.50 -6.15
CA LYS A 85 -13.38 -17.24 -5.14
C LYS A 85 -12.85 -17.12 -3.70
N LYS A 86 -11.67 -17.70 -3.42
CA LYS A 86 -11.07 -17.79 -2.08
C LYS A 86 -9.55 -17.67 -2.17
N ASP A 87 -8.94 -17.29 -1.05
CA ASP A 87 -7.50 -17.17 -0.79
C ASP A 87 -6.75 -16.09 -1.58
N TYR A 88 -7.44 -15.33 -2.43
CA TYR A 88 -6.82 -14.35 -3.32
C TYR A 88 -7.56 -13.01 -3.34
N ASP A 89 -6.76 -11.94 -3.29
CA ASP A 89 -7.18 -10.55 -3.42
C ASP A 89 -6.72 -10.05 -4.80
N CYS A 90 -7.68 -9.74 -5.67
CA CYS A 90 -7.43 -9.38 -7.07
C CYS A 90 -7.51 -7.87 -7.26
N ASP A 91 -6.53 -7.32 -7.96
CA ASP A 91 -6.42 -5.89 -8.18
C ASP A 91 -5.97 -5.62 -9.62
N GLU A 92 -6.83 -4.95 -10.39
CA GLU A 92 -6.58 -4.57 -11.78
C GLU A 92 -5.53 -3.46 -11.90
N ALA A 93 -5.27 -2.72 -10.83
CA ALA A 93 -4.21 -1.71 -10.79
C ALA A 93 -2.81 -2.34 -10.65
N LEU A 94 -2.71 -3.65 -10.33
CA LEU A 94 -1.42 -4.33 -10.25
C LEU A 94 -0.77 -4.45 -11.63
N PRO A 95 0.43 -3.88 -11.84
CA PRO A 95 1.05 -3.87 -13.15
C PRO A 95 1.46 -5.27 -13.59
N MET A 96 1.23 -5.56 -14.87
CA MET A 96 1.80 -6.73 -15.53
C MET A 96 3.09 -6.38 -16.25
N THR A 97 3.91 -7.39 -16.55
CA THR A 97 5.12 -7.23 -17.35
C THR A 97 5.18 -8.32 -18.42
N SER A 98 5.49 -7.90 -19.64
CA SER A 98 5.76 -8.79 -20.76
C SER A 98 7.27 -8.92 -20.97
N LYS A 99 7.79 -10.15 -21.04
CA LYS A 99 9.19 -10.41 -21.40
C LYS A 99 9.26 -11.26 -22.66
N VAL A 100 10.00 -10.79 -23.67
CA VAL A 100 10.37 -11.58 -24.85
C VAL A 100 11.56 -12.46 -24.46
N LEU A 101 11.41 -13.79 -24.52
CA LEU A 101 12.45 -14.71 -24.06
C LEU A 101 13.57 -14.98 -25.07
N ASN A 102 13.30 -14.87 -26.38
CA ASN A 102 14.32 -15.10 -27.41
C ASN A 102 13.93 -14.43 -28.74
N THR A 103 14.91 -14.11 -29.59
CA THR A 103 14.73 -13.47 -30.91
C THR A 103 14.50 -14.46 -32.05
N GLY A 104 14.47 -15.77 -31.76
CA GLY A 104 14.36 -16.83 -32.76
C GLY A 104 12.93 -17.27 -33.12
N GLY A 105 11.89 -16.55 -32.67
CA GLY A 105 10.49 -16.86 -33.01
C GLY A 105 9.46 -16.13 -32.13
N CYS A 106 8.18 -16.16 -32.54
CA CYS A 106 7.09 -15.46 -31.85
C CYS A 106 6.43 -16.22 -30.71
N ASP A 107 6.86 -17.45 -30.45
CA ASP A 107 6.31 -18.33 -29.41
C ASP A 107 6.82 -18.02 -27.99
N TYR A 108 7.49 -16.87 -27.81
CA TYR A 108 8.40 -16.66 -26.68
C TYR A 108 8.14 -15.41 -25.85
N ALA A 109 7.09 -14.63 -26.13
CA ALA A 109 6.67 -13.59 -25.17
C ALA A 109 5.93 -14.22 -23.98
N GLN A 110 6.24 -13.78 -22.77
CA GLN A 110 5.56 -14.19 -21.54
C GLN A 110 4.95 -12.98 -20.85
N LEU A 111 3.70 -13.11 -20.42
CA LEU A 111 3.04 -12.13 -19.57
C LEU A 111 2.88 -12.70 -18.16
N LYS A 112 3.22 -11.90 -17.15
CA LYS A 112 3.07 -12.22 -15.73
C LYS A 112 2.83 -10.95 -14.93
N CYS A 113 2.44 -11.09 -13.66
CA CYS A 113 2.45 -9.97 -12.73
C CYS A 113 3.88 -9.44 -12.53
N ARG A 114 4.00 -8.11 -12.44
CA ARG A 114 5.30 -7.45 -12.19
C ARG A 114 5.72 -7.62 -10.73
N ASP A 115 4.78 -7.54 -9.81
CA ASP A 115 5.00 -7.80 -8.39
C ASP A 115 5.29 -9.29 -8.15
N ALA A 116 6.38 -9.58 -7.44
CA ALA A 116 6.80 -10.95 -7.13
C ALA A 116 5.88 -11.66 -6.12
N SER A 117 5.13 -10.91 -5.32
CA SER A 117 4.13 -11.44 -4.38
C SER A 117 2.78 -11.73 -5.05
N ALA A 118 2.57 -11.25 -6.27
CA ALA A 118 1.36 -11.46 -7.04
C ALA A 118 1.54 -12.60 -8.06
N THR A 119 0.43 -13.26 -8.40
CA THR A 119 0.33 -14.29 -9.42
C THR A 119 -0.69 -13.89 -10.48
N LEU A 120 -0.43 -14.26 -11.73
CA LEU A 120 -1.39 -14.05 -12.80
C LEU A 120 -2.50 -15.10 -12.68
N VAL A 121 -3.76 -14.68 -12.77
CA VAL A 121 -4.94 -15.53 -12.69
C VAL A 121 -5.75 -15.40 -13.98
N VAL A 122 -6.23 -16.53 -14.49
CA VAL A 122 -7.06 -16.63 -15.69
C VAL A 122 -8.22 -17.57 -15.39
N GLY A 123 -9.46 -17.13 -15.60
CA GLY A 123 -10.67 -17.93 -15.37
C GLY A 123 -10.79 -18.50 -13.96
N GLY A 124 -10.41 -17.72 -12.93
CA GLY A 124 -10.45 -18.15 -11.53
C GLY A 124 -9.27 -19.03 -11.08
N ALA A 125 -8.34 -19.38 -11.97
CA ALA A 125 -7.22 -20.27 -11.67
C ALA A 125 -5.86 -19.52 -11.70
N PRO A 126 -5.02 -19.64 -10.66
CA PRO A 126 -3.69 -19.03 -10.66
C PRO A 126 -2.78 -19.78 -11.65
N VAL A 127 -2.41 -19.11 -12.73
CA VAL A 127 -1.54 -19.66 -13.80
C VAL A 127 -0.09 -19.19 -13.68
N GLY A 128 0.15 -18.11 -12.93
CA GLY A 128 1.47 -17.50 -12.72
C GLY A 128 1.99 -16.72 -13.92
N LYS A 129 1.84 -17.28 -15.14
CA LYS A 129 2.17 -16.64 -16.41
C LYS A 129 1.44 -17.26 -17.58
N VAL A 130 1.26 -16.47 -18.63
CA VAL A 130 0.78 -16.92 -19.95
C VAL A 130 1.87 -16.71 -21.01
N ARG A 131 1.78 -17.43 -22.12
CA ARG A 131 2.73 -17.34 -23.24
C ARG A 131 2.00 -16.85 -24.49
N CYS A 132 2.66 -16.01 -25.27
CA CYS A 132 2.18 -15.64 -26.59
C CYS A 132 2.42 -16.80 -27.56
N ASN A 133 1.37 -17.18 -28.28
CA ASN A 133 1.44 -18.14 -29.38
C ASN A 133 0.43 -17.72 -30.44
N ASN A 134 0.86 -17.55 -31.69
CA ASN A 134 0.00 -17.10 -32.79
C ASN A 134 -0.84 -15.87 -32.44
N ARG A 135 -0.21 -14.87 -31.80
CA ARG A 135 -0.84 -13.61 -31.36
C ARG A 135 -1.93 -13.74 -30.29
N MET A 136 -2.06 -14.91 -29.66
CA MET A 136 -2.97 -15.19 -28.56
C MET A 136 -2.20 -15.50 -27.28
N TRP A 137 -2.76 -15.12 -26.12
CA TRP A 137 -2.23 -15.53 -24.83
C TRP A 137 -2.73 -16.92 -24.48
N ILE A 138 -1.80 -17.83 -24.25
CA ILE A 138 -2.09 -19.23 -23.94
C ILE A 138 -1.59 -19.56 -22.54
N THR A 139 -2.46 -20.16 -21.74
CA THR A 139 -2.15 -20.65 -20.39
C THR A 139 -1.24 -21.88 -20.42
N PRO A 140 -0.62 -22.28 -19.29
CA PRO A 140 0.13 -23.53 -19.20
C PRO A 140 -0.69 -24.77 -19.59
N SER A 141 -2.01 -24.74 -19.35
CA SER A 141 -2.95 -25.80 -19.72
C SER A 141 -3.42 -25.74 -21.18
N LYS A 142 -2.83 -24.87 -22.02
CA LYS A 142 -3.13 -24.70 -23.45
C LYS A 142 -4.50 -24.09 -23.76
N SER A 143 -5.16 -23.47 -22.78
CA SER A 143 -6.36 -22.67 -23.03
C SER A 143 -6.00 -21.23 -23.42
N GLU A 144 -6.83 -20.61 -24.24
CA GLU A 144 -6.72 -19.17 -24.51
C GLU A 144 -7.07 -18.36 -23.25
N ALA A 145 -6.27 -17.34 -22.97
CA ALA A 145 -6.47 -16.36 -21.90
C ALA A 145 -6.98 -15.05 -22.51
N VAL A 146 -8.30 -14.95 -22.68
CA VAL A 146 -8.96 -13.76 -23.23
C VAL A 146 -8.81 -12.56 -22.29
N SER A 147 -8.85 -12.82 -20.99
CA SER A 147 -8.68 -11.85 -19.91
C SER A 147 -7.80 -12.41 -18.81
N ALA A 148 -7.21 -11.55 -17.99
CA ALA A 148 -6.47 -11.95 -16.81
C ALA A 148 -6.55 -10.90 -15.71
N VAL A 149 -6.18 -11.28 -14.49
CA VAL A 149 -5.97 -10.33 -13.39
C VAL A 149 -4.75 -10.75 -12.58
N CYS A 150 -4.10 -9.78 -11.94
CA CYS A 150 -3.09 -10.06 -10.94
C CYS A 150 -3.76 -10.22 -9.57
N ALA A 151 -3.35 -11.25 -8.84
CA ALA A 151 -3.88 -11.52 -7.51
C ALA A 151 -2.75 -11.79 -6.52
N ARG A 152 -2.92 -11.31 -5.29
CA ARG A 152 -2.04 -11.66 -4.16
C ARG A 152 -2.78 -12.64 -3.26
N LYS A 153 -2.03 -13.50 -2.57
CA LYS A 153 -2.64 -14.36 -1.55
C LYS A 153 -3.12 -13.51 -0.38
N CYS A 154 -4.30 -13.80 0.16
CA CYS A 154 -4.88 -13.09 1.30
C CYS A 154 -5.49 -14.04 2.37
N GLY A 155 -5.14 -15.33 2.32
CA GLY A 155 -5.56 -16.33 3.31
C GLY A 155 -4.83 -16.21 4.65
N LEU A 156 -4.90 -17.27 5.46
CA LEU A 156 -4.27 -17.31 6.78
C LEU A 156 -2.76 -17.03 6.73
N GLY A 157 -2.26 -16.27 7.71
CA GLY A 157 -0.83 -15.96 7.85
C GLY A 157 -0.31 -14.86 6.91
N VAL A 158 -1.15 -14.28 6.04
CA VAL A 158 -0.79 -13.13 5.21
C VAL A 158 -0.80 -11.84 6.03
N CYS A 159 -1.93 -11.51 6.65
CA CYS A 159 -2.04 -10.35 7.52
C CYS A 159 -1.50 -10.65 8.91
N LYS A 160 -0.70 -9.71 9.45
CA LYS A 160 -0.15 -9.83 10.79
C LYS A 160 -1.22 -9.49 11.82
N VAL A 161 -1.39 -10.37 12.80
CA VAL A 161 -2.03 -10.07 14.08
C VAL A 161 -0.97 -9.65 15.10
N LEU A 162 -1.34 -8.76 16.02
CA LEU A 162 -0.45 -8.41 17.12
C LEU A 162 -0.24 -9.64 18.01
N PRO A 163 1.01 -9.94 18.40
CA PRO A 163 1.28 -11.06 19.28
C PRO A 163 0.64 -10.79 20.66
N PRO A 164 0.24 -11.85 21.41
CA PRO A 164 -0.27 -11.69 22.77
C PRO A 164 0.70 -10.93 23.69
N SER A 165 2.01 -11.06 23.49
CA SER A 165 3.04 -10.39 24.29
C SER A 165 3.02 -8.85 24.15
N SER A 166 2.59 -8.30 23.01
CA SER A 166 2.41 -6.84 22.90
C SER A 166 1.18 -6.32 23.66
N LEU A 167 0.34 -7.23 24.16
CA LEU A 167 -0.84 -6.94 24.98
C LEU A 167 -0.59 -7.23 26.47
N GLU A 168 0.60 -7.69 26.84
CA GLU A 168 0.95 -8.02 28.23
C GLU A 168 0.89 -6.75 29.10
N GLY A 169 0.06 -6.76 30.14
CA GLY A 169 -0.25 -5.59 30.97
C GLY A 169 -1.41 -4.71 30.49
N GLN A 170 -2.05 -5.04 29.36
CA GLN A 170 -3.25 -4.35 28.89
C GLN A 170 -4.48 -5.27 29.02
N GLU A 171 -5.05 -5.33 30.23
CA GLU A 171 -6.22 -6.17 30.55
C GLU A 171 -7.46 -5.91 29.68
N THR A 172 -7.49 -4.78 28.97
CA THR A 172 -8.62 -4.33 28.14
C THR A 172 -8.64 -4.88 26.72
N TYR A 173 -7.60 -5.59 26.27
CA TYR A 173 -7.50 -6.06 24.88
C TYR A 173 -7.28 -7.57 24.76
N GLU A 174 -7.73 -8.12 23.64
CA GLU A 174 -7.45 -9.49 23.21
C GLU A 174 -7.01 -9.52 21.74
N PRO A 175 -6.24 -10.55 21.32
CA PRO A 175 -5.89 -10.73 19.92
C PRO A 175 -7.13 -10.90 19.05
N LEU A 176 -7.09 -10.37 17.82
CA LEU A 176 -8.09 -10.66 16.81
C LEU A 176 -8.10 -12.17 16.51
N VAL A 177 -9.26 -12.81 16.61
CA VAL A 177 -9.45 -14.18 16.14
C VAL A 177 -9.60 -14.16 14.62
N VAL A 178 -8.65 -14.76 13.92
CA VAL A 178 -8.63 -14.78 12.44
C VAL A 178 -9.27 -16.06 11.92
N ASN A 179 -10.33 -15.89 11.12
CA ASN A 179 -11.03 -16.92 10.41
C ASN A 179 -10.43 -17.13 9.00
N PRO A 180 -10.46 -18.38 8.48
CA PRO A 180 -10.04 -18.66 7.11
C PRO A 180 -11.04 -18.07 6.09
N PRO A 181 -10.64 -17.93 4.81
CA PRO A 181 -11.56 -17.55 3.74
C PRO A 181 -12.77 -18.48 3.61
N ASP A 182 -13.93 -17.89 3.29
CA ASP A 182 -15.20 -18.59 3.07
C ASP A 182 -15.92 -18.05 1.82
N ASP A 183 -17.20 -18.39 1.65
CA ASP A 183 -17.97 -17.98 0.44
C ASP A 183 -18.38 -16.50 0.45
N LEU A 184 -18.40 -15.86 1.62
CA LEU A 184 -18.69 -14.43 1.80
C LEU A 184 -17.41 -13.60 1.90
N HIS A 185 -16.35 -14.19 2.43
CA HIS A 185 -15.05 -13.56 2.66
C HIS A 185 -13.99 -14.27 1.82
N PRO A 186 -13.65 -13.77 0.62
CA PRO A 186 -12.63 -14.39 -0.24
C PRO A 186 -11.23 -14.40 0.40
N CYS A 187 -11.01 -13.59 1.44
CA CYS A 187 -9.78 -13.48 2.19
C CYS A 187 -9.96 -13.85 3.67
N ALA A 188 -8.86 -14.02 4.40
CA ALA A 188 -8.92 -14.22 5.85
C ALA A 188 -9.59 -13.01 6.50
N TRP A 189 -10.38 -13.23 7.54
CA TRP A 189 -11.19 -12.19 8.15
C TRP A 189 -11.27 -12.36 9.66
N GLY A 190 -11.80 -11.38 10.37
CA GLY A 190 -12.00 -11.47 11.82
C GLY A 190 -12.99 -10.43 12.30
N GLU A 191 -13.52 -10.66 13.49
CA GLU A 191 -14.54 -9.80 14.10
C GLU A 191 -14.20 -9.49 15.56
N CYS A 192 -14.60 -8.30 15.99
CA CYS A 192 -14.55 -7.88 17.39
C CYS A 192 -15.93 -7.40 17.84
N GLN A 193 -16.44 -7.95 18.95
CA GLN A 193 -17.79 -7.62 19.44
C GLN A 193 -17.89 -6.24 20.11
N ASN A 194 -16.84 -5.85 20.85
CA ASN A 194 -16.86 -4.64 21.70
C ASN A 194 -15.97 -3.51 21.16
N GLY A 195 -15.68 -3.54 19.86
CA GLY A 195 -14.77 -2.62 19.21
C GLY A 195 -13.37 -3.18 19.08
N ALA A 196 -12.51 -2.41 18.42
CA ALA A 196 -11.15 -2.78 18.11
C ALA A 196 -10.24 -1.56 18.10
N VAL A 197 -8.94 -1.81 18.16
CA VAL A 197 -7.91 -0.78 17.99
C VAL A 197 -6.83 -1.32 17.04
N ALA A 198 -6.36 -0.49 16.12
CA ALA A 198 -5.22 -0.79 15.24
C ALA A 198 -3.88 -0.25 15.81
N GLU A 199 -2.74 -0.63 15.25
CA GLU A 199 -1.36 -0.30 15.69
C GLU A 199 -1.05 1.22 15.73
N ASN A 200 -1.89 2.07 15.12
CA ASN A 200 -1.79 3.54 15.17
C ASN A 200 -2.88 4.19 16.04
N ASP A 201 -3.41 3.45 17.03
CA ASP A 201 -4.49 3.86 17.92
C ASP A 201 -5.79 4.31 17.22
N VAL A 202 -5.99 3.85 15.97
CA VAL A 202 -7.28 4.00 15.27
C VAL A 202 -8.29 3.10 15.97
N ARG A 203 -9.31 3.71 16.56
CA ARG A 203 -10.33 3.04 17.36
C ARG A 203 -11.61 2.83 16.56
N PHE A 204 -12.20 1.66 16.75
CA PHE A 204 -13.48 1.24 16.21
C PHE A 204 -14.37 0.87 17.39
N ASP A 205 -15.56 1.45 17.48
CA ASP A 205 -16.49 1.18 18.57
C ASP A 205 -17.55 0.15 18.14
N GLY A 206 -17.95 -0.73 19.07
CA GLY A 206 -18.96 -1.75 18.83
C GLY A 206 -18.55 -2.85 17.85
N PHE A 207 -19.52 -3.54 17.26
CA PHE A 207 -19.25 -4.66 16.37
C PHE A 207 -18.45 -4.21 15.14
N SER A 208 -17.31 -4.86 14.92
CA SER A 208 -16.35 -4.48 13.88
C SER A 208 -15.87 -5.72 13.12
N THR A 209 -15.95 -5.67 11.79
CA THR A 209 -15.47 -6.74 10.90
C THR A 209 -14.26 -6.27 10.09
N PHE A 210 -13.25 -7.14 10.01
CA PHE A 210 -11.99 -6.89 9.32
C PHE A 210 -11.75 -7.96 8.26
N SER A 211 -11.32 -7.56 7.07
CA SER A 211 -10.87 -8.46 6.01
C SER A 211 -9.38 -8.22 5.74
N CYS A 212 -8.63 -9.30 5.57
CA CYS A 212 -7.23 -9.27 5.18
C CYS A 212 -7.12 -8.95 3.68
N SER A 213 -6.21 -8.07 3.32
CA SER A 213 -5.85 -7.77 1.94
C SER A 213 -4.57 -8.49 1.54
N GLY A 214 -4.36 -8.69 0.25
CA GLY A 214 -3.20 -9.44 -0.26
C GLY A 214 -1.86 -8.72 -0.08
N ASP A 215 -1.87 -7.44 0.30
CA ASP A 215 -0.68 -6.69 0.71
C ASP A 215 -0.29 -6.89 2.19
N GLY A 216 -1.04 -7.73 2.92
CA GLY A 216 -0.79 -8.03 4.33
C GLY A 216 -1.38 -7.00 5.30
N THR A 217 -2.27 -6.12 4.84
CA THR A 217 -2.97 -5.15 5.69
C THR A 217 -4.43 -5.54 5.92
N TRP A 218 -5.00 -5.04 7.01
CA TRP A 218 -6.40 -5.21 7.35
C TRP A 218 -7.24 -4.07 6.78
N THR A 219 -8.46 -4.41 6.38
CA THR A 219 -9.48 -3.47 5.94
C THR A 219 -10.70 -3.61 6.83
N PHE A 220 -11.12 -2.52 7.47
CA PHE A 220 -12.35 -2.44 8.24
C PHE A 220 -13.52 -2.11 7.33
N THR A 221 -14.62 -2.85 7.48
CA THR A 221 -15.90 -2.55 6.81
C THR A 221 -16.98 -2.33 7.86
N GLY A 222 -17.53 -1.12 7.92
CA GLY A 222 -18.58 -0.79 8.88
C GLY A 222 -19.47 0.38 8.43
N PRO A 223 -20.44 0.79 9.27
CA PRO A 223 -21.49 1.76 8.90
C PRO A 223 -20.97 3.17 8.52
N GLY A 224 -19.74 3.51 8.90
CA GLY A 224 -19.19 4.86 8.73
C GLY A 224 -18.33 5.06 7.48
N ALA A 225 -17.56 4.04 7.09
CA ALA A 225 -16.69 4.03 5.91
C ALA A 225 -15.92 2.72 5.86
N GLU A 226 -15.31 2.44 4.71
CA GLU A 226 -14.23 1.48 4.58
C GLU A 226 -12.91 2.15 4.99
N ILE A 227 -12.16 1.53 5.91
CA ILE A 227 -10.82 2.01 6.29
C ILE A 227 -9.80 0.93 5.92
N ARG A 228 -8.86 1.28 5.05
CA ARG A 228 -7.84 0.37 4.49
C ARG A 228 -6.48 0.54 5.17
N GLN A 229 -5.57 -0.39 4.88
CA GLN A 229 -4.16 -0.32 5.28
C GLN A 229 -3.93 -0.35 6.80
N LEU A 230 -4.85 -0.97 7.54
CA LEU A 230 -4.72 -1.13 8.98
C LEU A 230 -3.67 -2.20 9.29
N LYS A 231 -2.91 -1.99 10.36
CA LYS A 231 -1.93 -2.93 10.88
C LYS A 231 -2.25 -3.26 12.33
N GLY A 232 -1.97 -4.49 12.72
CA GLY A 232 -2.01 -4.91 14.11
C GLY A 232 -3.36 -4.66 14.80
N ILE A 233 -4.39 -5.41 14.40
CA ILE A 233 -5.71 -5.31 15.03
C ILE A 233 -5.71 -6.06 16.38
N ARG A 234 -6.26 -5.40 17.40
CA ARG A 234 -6.61 -5.98 18.70
C ARG A 234 -8.09 -5.70 18.98
N CYS A 235 -8.79 -6.71 19.47
CA CYS A 235 -10.17 -6.55 19.93
C CYS A 235 -10.19 -5.96 21.33
N ILE A 236 -11.16 -5.08 21.59
CA ILE A 236 -11.45 -4.62 22.94
C ILE A 236 -12.17 -5.78 23.63
N LYS A 237 -11.61 -6.27 24.74
CA LYS A 237 -12.28 -7.28 25.57
C LYS A 237 -13.59 -6.69 26.06
N GLU A 238 -14.61 -7.54 26.18
CA GLU A 238 -15.79 -7.17 26.95
C GLU A 238 -15.31 -6.76 28.33
N GLN A 239 -15.42 -5.46 28.66
CA GLN A 239 -15.18 -5.06 30.03
C GLN A 239 -16.24 -5.79 30.84
N PRO A 240 -15.86 -6.53 31.91
CA PRO A 240 -16.85 -7.19 32.73
C PRO A 240 -17.83 -6.10 33.16
N ALA A 241 -19.13 -6.30 32.88
CA ALA A 241 -20.15 -5.32 33.19
C ALA A 241 -19.89 -4.78 34.60
N CYS A 242 -19.55 -3.49 34.68
CA CYS A 242 -19.24 -2.86 35.95
C CYS A 242 -20.40 -3.13 36.89
N LYS A 243 -20.12 -3.82 38.00
CA LYS A 243 -21.14 -4.01 39.04
C LYS A 243 -21.49 -2.65 39.63
N LYS A 244 -22.68 -2.54 40.23
CA LYS A 244 -23.06 -1.32 40.95
C LYS A 244 -22.19 -1.19 42.21
N CYS A 245 -21.36 -0.16 42.29
CA CYS A 245 -20.71 0.23 43.54
C CYS A 245 -21.71 1.00 44.41
N THR A 246 -21.55 0.88 45.72
CA THR A 246 -22.25 1.74 46.68
C THR A 246 -21.32 2.88 47.11
N ILE A 247 -21.88 4.07 47.36
CA ILE A 247 -21.11 5.23 47.87
C ILE A 247 -20.34 4.88 49.14
N GLY A 248 -20.87 3.98 49.98
CA GLY A 248 -20.23 3.57 51.24
C GLY A 248 -18.85 2.91 51.07
N GLN A 249 -18.47 2.53 49.85
CA GLN A 249 -17.13 2.01 49.53
C GLN A 249 -16.11 3.13 49.25
N VAL A 250 -16.55 4.38 49.05
CA VAL A 250 -15.69 5.55 48.96
C VAL A 250 -15.33 6.01 50.37
N LYS A 251 -14.04 5.98 50.73
CA LYS A 251 -13.56 6.68 51.94
C LYS A 251 -13.25 8.13 51.57
N LEU A 252 -14.12 9.03 52.02
CA LEU A 252 -13.97 10.48 51.92
C LEU A 252 -13.49 11.02 53.27
N ASP A 253 -12.25 11.51 53.29
CA ASP A 253 -11.69 12.21 54.44
C ASP A 253 -11.88 13.71 54.24
N VAL A 254 -12.84 14.31 54.95
CA VAL A 254 -13.12 15.74 54.87
C VAL A 254 -12.23 16.47 55.87
N VAL A 255 -11.23 17.23 55.39
CA VAL A 255 -10.24 17.90 56.25
C VAL A 255 -10.80 19.16 56.90
N ASN A 256 -11.65 19.91 56.18
CA ASN A 256 -12.29 21.12 56.69
C ASN A 256 -13.82 21.00 56.65
N ALA A 257 -14.49 21.40 57.73
CA ALA A 257 -15.95 21.45 57.76
C ALA A 257 -16.47 22.35 56.61
N GLY A 258 -17.34 21.81 55.75
CA GLY A 258 -17.89 22.51 54.58
C GLY A 258 -17.10 22.37 53.28
N ALA A 259 -15.94 21.69 53.27
CA ALA A 259 -15.14 21.47 52.06
C ALA A 259 -15.78 20.42 51.11
N TYR A 260 -16.52 19.46 51.65
CA TYR A 260 -17.34 18.54 50.85
C TYR A 260 -18.72 19.15 50.59
N ALA A 261 -19.14 19.18 49.32
CA ALA A 261 -20.46 19.65 48.93
C ALA A 261 -21.45 18.48 48.90
N ASP A 262 -21.31 17.60 47.91
CA ASP A 262 -22.16 16.44 47.70
C ASP A 262 -21.50 15.40 46.78
N THR A 263 -22.15 14.25 46.63
CA THR A 263 -21.76 13.22 45.67
C THR A 263 -23.00 12.80 44.91
N THR A 264 -22.93 12.83 43.58
CA THR A 264 -23.99 12.32 42.72
C THR A 264 -23.58 10.96 42.14
N ILE A 265 -24.51 10.00 42.13
CA ILE A 265 -24.30 8.69 41.49
C ILE A 265 -25.11 8.63 40.21
N ASP A 266 -24.43 8.41 39.10
CA ASP A 266 -25.02 8.07 37.83
C ASP A 266 -24.93 6.55 37.59
N ASN A 267 -26.07 5.90 37.47
CA ASN A 267 -26.21 4.47 37.17
C ASN A 267 -26.83 4.24 35.77
N SER A 268 -26.96 5.28 34.95
CA SER A 268 -27.60 5.19 33.64
C SER A 268 -26.69 4.59 32.55
N GLY A 269 -25.37 4.62 32.76
CA GLY A 269 -24.37 4.04 31.86
C GLY A 269 -24.02 2.57 32.15
N GLN A 270 -23.08 2.02 31.36
CA GLN A 270 -22.56 0.66 31.57
C GLN A 270 -21.80 0.49 32.90
N CYS A 271 -21.29 1.57 33.47
CA CYS A 271 -20.65 1.60 34.78
C CYS A 271 -21.28 2.67 35.66
N THR A 272 -21.36 2.36 36.96
CA THR A 272 -21.71 3.36 37.98
C THR A 272 -20.61 4.41 38.04
N VAL A 273 -20.97 5.67 37.84
CA VAL A 273 -20.07 6.82 37.98
C VAL A 273 -20.49 7.60 39.21
N ALA A 274 -19.55 7.90 40.11
CA ALA A 274 -19.74 8.86 41.18
C ALA A 274 -19.04 10.17 40.80
N THR A 275 -19.77 11.27 40.89
CA THR A 275 -19.19 12.62 40.80
C THR A 275 -19.18 13.21 42.20
N ILE A 276 -17.99 13.45 42.73
CA ILE A 276 -17.76 14.05 44.04
C ILE A 276 -17.53 15.54 43.82
N HIS A 277 -18.35 16.36 44.47
CA HIS A 277 -18.26 17.81 44.42
C HIS A 277 -17.59 18.32 45.71
N CYS A 278 -16.51 19.08 45.59
CA CYS A 278 -15.87 19.78 46.72
C CYS A 278 -15.99 21.30 46.52
N ASN A 279 -16.25 22.01 47.62
CA ASN A 279 -16.25 23.47 47.69
C ASN A 279 -14.82 24.07 47.74
N GLY A 280 -13.78 23.22 47.69
CA GLY A 280 -12.38 23.59 47.83
C GLY A 280 -11.44 22.71 47.01
N GLN A 281 -10.17 22.63 47.38
CA GLN A 281 -9.16 21.89 46.62
C GLN A 281 -9.34 20.37 46.77
N PHE A 282 -9.09 19.65 45.67
CA PHE A 282 -9.05 18.20 45.68
C PHE A 282 -7.62 17.70 45.91
N HIS A 283 -7.47 16.85 46.92
CA HIS A 283 -6.30 15.98 47.02
C HIS A 283 -6.77 14.53 46.94
N TYR A 284 -6.13 13.73 46.09
CA TYR A 284 -6.37 12.29 46.03
C TYR A 284 -5.02 11.56 46.14
N ALA A 285 -5.05 10.37 46.73
CA ALA A 285 -3.89 9.51 46.86
C ALA A 285 -4.03 8.31 45.91
N GLU A 286 -3.19 8.23 44.88
CA GLU A 286 -2.99 6.99 44.13
C GLU A 286 -2.00 6.12 44.94
N ASN A 287 -2.49 5.09 45.63
CA ASN A 287 -1.66 4.16 46.42
C ASN A 287 -0.71 4.81 47.45
N VAL A 288 -1.22 5.27 48.61
CA VAL A 288 -0.47 5.63 49.84
C VAL A 288 0.62 6.72 49.72
N ASP A 289 1.11 7.05 48.52
CA ASP A 289 2.02 8.16 48.26
C ASP A 289 1.28 9.29 47.52
N ILE A 290 1.14 10.41 48.20
CA ILE A 290 0.35 11.56 47.78
C ILE A 290 1.22 12.48 46.91
N THR A 291 1.16 12.38 45.58
CA THR A 291 1.71 13.44 44.71
C THR A 291 0.93 13.60 43.41
N GLY A 292 -0.24 14.24 43.50
CA GLY A 292 -0.96 14.79 42.35
C GLY A 292 -1.76 16.02 42.78
N GLN A 293 -1.21 17.22 42.59
CA GLN A 293 -1.97 18.47 42.72
C GLN A 293 -2.79 18.67 41.44
N LEU A 294 -4.11 18.53 41.52
CA LEU A 294 -5.01 19.17 40.56
C LEU A 294 -5.39 20.55 41.11
N GLY A 295 -5.47 21.53 40.21
CA GLY A 295 -5.34 22.96 40.50
C GLY A 295 -6.29 23.56 41.54
N SER A 296 -5.96 24.78 41.96
CA SER A 296 -6.74 25.56 42.91
C SER A 296 -8.11 25.96 42.35
N GLY A 297 -9.18 25.32 42.82
CA GLY A 297 -10.56 25.71 42.52
C GLY A 297 -11.56 24.64 42.94
N SER A 298 -12.82 25.04 43.17
CA SER A 298 -13.96 24.11 43.26
C SER A 298 -14.03 23.28 41.98
N GLY A 299 -14.28 21.98 42.10
CA GLY A 299 -14.28 21.07 40.96
C GLY A 299 -15.13 19.84 41.19
N ASP A 300 -15.23 19.05 40.13
CA ASP A 300 -15.94 17.79 40.11
C ASP A 300 -14.92 16.69 39.85
N LEU A 301 -14.84 15.72 40.76
CA LEU A 301 -14.06 14.52 40.54
C LEU A 301 -14.97 13.38 40.13
N LYS A 302 -14.78 12.89 38.91
CA LYS A 302 -15.50 11.73 38.38
C LYS A 302 -14.69 10.46 38.60
N VAL A 303 -15.29 9.50 39.27
CA VAL A 303 -14.73 8.17 39.49
C VAL A 303 -15.71 7.10 39.01
N THR A 304 -15.18 6.03 38.45
CA THR A 304 -15.96 4.94 37.87
C THR A 304 -15.82 3.70 38.75
N CYS A 305 -16.91 2.99 38.99
CA CYS A 305 -16.87 1.73 39.71
C CYS A 305 -16.09 0.68 38.92
N SER A 306 -15.23 -0.07 39.58
CA SER A 306 -14.48 -1.15 38.95
C SER A 306 -15.40 -2.30 38.50
N ALA A 307 -14.89 -3.11 37.58
CA ALA A 307 -15.54 -4.33 37.12
C ALA A 307 -15.89 -5.31 38.27
N THR A 308 -15.11 -5.31 39.36
CA THR A 308 -15.37 -6.18 40.52
C THR A 308 -16.51 -5.67 41.40
N GLY A 309 -16.88 -4.39 41.28
CA GLY A 309 -17.85 -3.73 42.17
C GLY A 309 -17.30 -3.44 43.56
N MET A 310 -15.99 -3.60 43.77
CA MET A 310 -15.38 -3.50 45.11
C MET A 310 -14.61 -2.19 45.32
N GLU A 311 -14.26 -1.48 44.26
CA GLU A 311 -13.40 -0.30 44.32
C GLU A 311 -13.79 0.75 43.28
N TRP A 312 -13.44 1.99 43.56
CA TRP A 312 -13.62 3.11 42.63
C TRP A 312 -12.29 3.39 41.95
N THR A 313 -12.34 3.62 40.64
CA THR A 313 -11.17 3.94 39.82
C THR A 313 -11.32 5.30 39.16
N GLY A 314 -10.20 5.96 38.89
CA GLY A 314 -10.16 7.22 38.14
C GLY A 314 -8.86 7.40 37.38
N GLY A 315 -8.80 8.46 36.58
CA GLY A 315 -7.66 8.76 35.71
C GLY A 315 -7.60 7.93 34.43
N THR A 316 -6.57 8.19 33.62
CA THR A 316 -6.25 7.44 32.40
C THR A 316 -4.75 7.13 32.40
N PRO A 317 -4.32 5.87 32.63
CA PRO A 317 -5.14 4.66 32.79
C PRO A 317 -5.90 4.61 34.13
N PRO A 318 -7.02 3.84 34.22
CA PRO A 318 -7.81 3.74 35.46
C PRO A 318 -7.00 3.09 36.59
N LYS A 319 -6.93 3.75 37.74
CA LYS A 319 -6.28 3.21 38.95
C LYS A 319 -7.23 3.21 40.14
N PRO A 320 -7.11 2.25 41.08
CA PRO A 320 -7.87 2.28 42.33
C PRO A 320 -7.61 3.56 43.13
N ILE A 321 -8.69 4.23 43.55
CA ILE A 321 -8.60 5.41 44.42
C ILE A 321 -9.12 5.01 45.80
N ARG A 322 -8.30 5.25 46.83
CA ARG A 322 -8.59 4.81 48.21
C ARG A 322 -8.99 5.94 49.15
N ILE A 323 -8.52 7.16 48.90
CA ILE A 323 -8.73 8.30 49.80
C ILE A 323 -8.96 9.56 48.97
N PHE A 324 -10.03 10.27 49.30
CA PHE A 324 -10.35 11.60 48.78
C PHE A 324 -10.29 12.60 49.91
N THR A 325 -9.62 13.73 49.69
CA THR A 325 -9.65 14.86 50.59
C THR A 325 -10.21 16.09 49.90
N CYS A 326 -11.35 16.57 50.40
CA CYS A 326 -11.82 17.92 50.13
C CYS A 326 -11.17 18.85 51.17
N GLY A 327 -10.33 19.78 50.71
CA GLY A 327 -9.62 20.77 51.53
C GLY A 327 -10.19 22.18 51.38
#